data_AF-A0A1I4JV85-F1
#
_entry.id   AF-A0A1I4JV85-F1
#
_cell.length_a   1.000
_cell.length_b   1.000
_cell.length_c   1.000
_cell.angle_alpha   90.00
_cell.angle_beta   90.00
_cell.angle_gamma   90.00
#
_symmetry.space_group_name_H-M   'P 1'
#
loop_
_entity.id
_entity.type
_entity.pdbx_description
1 polymer ?
#
loop_
_entity_poly.entity_id
_entity_poly.type
_entity_poly.pdbx_seq_one_letter_code
_entity_poly.pdbx_strand_id
1 'polypeptide(L)'
;MTPEDIRYARHLLPAQIHFPYYADRESPWLLAQQMDRRACVRDLRGAPLARFLDRPLVKPLVAGSGGTLRQRDIIAVAHAAEAYAFRDLSRAARHQIDTIWAGVWHDFELTFTHWGIDEPHDWAQMSRDGGNLVLQLGFPSDHAELMGRYLTGDVRKEFLDYGHPVRQEGRPTLAWSRLDLDLSTGQALIEEVQTDWLRLVRDEIRVLENRRPQSRALQVTRAYDAALRARYDRIWSQALMLAALIVLRDYLGIRDVFMHSPETGWALQETDPFCGPPVSLYRDLPRKFGFARSEDAPAFLTPARRHDLATLKRHGHSFWRLQI
;
A
#
# COMPACT_ATOMS: atom_id res chain seq x y z
N MET A 1 10.57 -5.29 -15.39
CA MET A 1 10.29 -6.73 -15.66
C MET A 1 10.03 -6.95 -17.14
N THR A 2 10.29 -8.13 -17.68
CA THR A 2 9.82 -8.44 -19.05
C THR A 2 8.30 -8.64 -19.09
N PRO A 3 7.64 -8.52 -20.26
CA PRO A 3 6.22 -8.85 -20.39
C PRO A 3 5.91 -10.31 -20.01
N GLU A 4 6.87 -11.22 -20.20
CA GLU A 4 6.76 -12.63 -19.78
C GLU A 4 6.73 -12.77 -18.26
N ASP A 5 7.61 -12.06 -17.54
CA ASP A 5 7.62 -12.04 -16.08
C ASP A 5 6.29 -11.52 -15.52
N ILE A 6 5.72 -10.47 -16.13
CA ILE A 6 4.43 -9.90 -15.72
C ILE A 6 3.32 -10.92 -15.95
N ARG A 7 3.27 -11.57 -17.12
CA ARG A 7 2.28 -12.62 -17.40
C ARG A 7 2.40 -13.78 -16.43
N TYR A 8 3.64 -14.20 -16.11
CA TYR A 8 3.89 -15.27 -15.16
C TYR A 8 3.43 -14.88 -13.75
N ALA A 9 3.79 -13.70 -13.24
CA ALA A 9 3.32 -13.20 -11.95
C ALA A 9 1.78 -13.09 -11.90
N ARG A 10 1.15 -12.65 -13.00
CA ARG A 10 -0.31 -12.63 -13.11
C ARG A 10 -0.95 -14.01 -13.03
N HIS A 11 -0.29 -15.05 -13.55
CA HIS A 11 -0.81 -16.43 -13.50
C HIS A 11 -0.78 -17.02 -12.08
N LEU A 12 0.15 -16.57 -11.23
CA LEU A 12 0.23 -16.97 -9.81
C LEU A 12 -0.83 -16.30 -8.94
N LEU A 13 -1.43 -15.22 -9.41
CA LEU A 13 -2.33 -14.37 -8.65
C LEU A 13 -3.80 -14.63 -9.05
N PRO A 14 -4.74 -14.63 -8.09
CA PRO A 14 -6.15 -14.59 -8.41
C PRO A 14 -6.51 -13.40 -9.31
N ALA A 15 -7.61 -13.52 -10.05
CA ALA A 15 -8.14 -12.41 -10.84
C ALA A 15 -8.52 -11.22 -9.94
N GLN A 16 -9.13 -11.53 -8.79
CA GLN A 16 -9.56 -10.58 -7.77
C GLN A 16 -9.27 -11.16 -6.38
N ILE A 17 -8.93 -10.31 -5.42
CA ILE A 17 -8.75 -10.70 -4.02
C ILE A 17 -9.65 -9.81 -3.16
N HIS A 18 -10.51 -10.44 -2.36
CA HIS A 18 -11.26 -9.73 -1.32
C HIS A 18 -10.30 -9.32 -0.20
N PHE A 19 -10.28 -8.03 0.12
CA PHE A 19 -9.31 -7.46 1.06
C PHE A 19 -10.01 -6.71 2.19
N PRO A 20 -10.46 -7.41 3.25
CA PRO A 20 -11.05 -6.77 4.40
C PRO A 20 -9.98 -6.01 5.18
N TYR A 21 -10.22 -4.76 5.50
CA TYR A 21 -9.28 -3.91 6.23
C TYR A 21 -9.97 -3.20 7.40
N TYR A 22 -9.24 -3.09 8.48
CA TYR A 22 -9.57 -2.33 9.68
C TYR A 22 -8.31 -1.59 10.12
N ALA A 23 -8.48 -0.45 10.80
CA ALA A 23 -7.37 0.41 11.15
C ALA A 23 -6.30 -0.34 11.96
N ASP A 24 -5.03 -0.08 11.64
CA ASP A 24 -3.84 -0.67 12.29
C ASP A 24 -3.65 -2.19 12.04
N ARG A 25 -4.38 -2.80 11.08
CA ARG A 25 -4.22 -4.23 10.70
C ARG A 25 -2.77 -4.59 10.31
N GLU A 26 -2.03 -3.65 9.76
CA GLU A 26 -0.62 -3.84 9.36
C GLU A 26 0.31 -4.12 10.53
N SER A 27 0.05 -3.54 11.72
CA SER A 27 0.92 -3.68 12.89
C SER A 27 1.04 -5.12 13.40
N PRO A 28 -0.06 -5.84 13.69
CA PRO A 28 0.04 -7.25 14.05
C PRO A 28 0.53 -8.10 12.86
N TRP A 29 0.16 -7.79 11.62
CA TRP A 29 0.66 -8.55 10.46
C TRP A 29 2.19 -8.49 10.36
N LEU A 30 2.77 -7.30 10.39
CA LEU A 30 4.23 -7.09 10.32
C LEU A 30 4.97 -7.71 11.50
N LEU A 31 4.42 -7.56 12.71
CA LEU A 31 5.01 -8.17 13.90
C LEU A 31 5.02 -9.69 13.80
N ALA A 32 3.92 -10.29 13.35
CA ALA A 32 3.82 -11.74 13.18
C ALA A 32 4.87 -12.29 12.22
N GLN A 33 5.22 -11.57 11.16
CA GLN A 33 6.16 -12.08 10.16
C GLN A 33 7.62 -12.10 10.63
N GLN A 34 7.96 -11.24 11.59
CA GLN A 34 9.34 -11.05 12.04
C GLN A 34 9.61 -11.61 13.44
N MET A 35 8.58 -11.98 14.20
CA MET A 35 8.72 -12.56 15.53
C MET A 35 8.77 -14.10 15.49
N ASP A 36 9.42 -14.69 16.49
CA ASP A 36 9.34 -16.12 16.74
C ASP A 36 7.94 -16.57 17.18
N ARG A 37 7.65 -17.87 17.07
CA ARG A 37 6.37 -18.49 17.48
C ARG A 37 5.93 -18.08 18.90
N ARG A 38 6.90 -17.93 19.80
CA ARG A 38 6.75 -17.35 21.13
C ARG A 38 7.93 -16.42 21.36
N ALA A 39 7.65 -15.18 21.72
CA ALA A 39 8.69 -14.19 21.95
C ALA A 39 8.47 -13.49 23.30
N CYS A 40 9.56 -13.31 24.04
CA CYS A 40 9.57 -12.51 25.25
C CYS A 40 9.34 -11.04 24.88
N VAL A 41 8.40 -10.37 25.55
CA VAL A 41 8.09 -8.96 25.31
C VAL A 41 9.33 -8.08 25.57
N ARG A 42 10.16 -8.44 26.54
CA ARG A 42 11.40 -7.70 26.85
C ARG A 42 12.37 -7.71 25.67
N ASP A 43 12.52 -8.86 25.02
CA ASP A 43 13.45 -9.02 23.90
C ASP A 43 12.92 -8.28 22.67
N LEU A 44 11.61 -8.36 22.41
CA LEU A 44 10.97 -7.58 21.35
C LEU A 44 11.12 -6.06 21.56
N ARG A 45 11.12 -5.57 22.80
CA ARG A 45 11.36 -4.15 23.12
C ARG A 45 12.80 -3.71 22.84
N GLY A 46 13.76 -4.64 22.88
CA GLY A 46 15.16 -4.39 22.51
C GLY A 46 15.45 -4.49 21.01
N ALA A 47 14.47 -4.96 20.22
CA ALA A 47 14.61 -5.21 18.79
C ALA A 47 13.95 -4.10 17.94
N PRO A 48 14.24 -4.01 16.63
CA PRO A 48 13.55 -3.09 15.72
C PRO A 48 12.01 -3.19 15.71
N LEU A 49 11.48 -4.34 16.17
CA LEU A 49 10.06 -4.66 16.30
C LEU A 49 9.35 -3.90 17.44
N ALA A 50 10.10 -3.29 18.36
CA ALA A 50 9.54 -2.53 19.50
C ALA A 50 8.48 -1.50 19.07
N ARG A 51 8.65 -0.91 17.88
CA ARG A 51 7.74 0.08 17.28
C ARG A 51 6.31 -0.41 17.09
N PHE A 52 6.09 -1.73 17.04
CA PHE A 52 4.77 -2.32 16.86
C PHE A 52 4.09 -2.63 18.21
N LEU A 53 4.85 -2.74 19.30
CA LEU A 53 4.32 -3.23 20.57
C LEU A 53 3.32 -2.29 21.24
N ASP A 54 3.48 -0.99 21.03
CA ASP A 54 2.59 0.03 21.61
C ASP A 54 1.47 0.46 20.64
N ARG A 55 1.33 -0.23 19.49
CA ARG A 55 0.29 0.05 18.49
C ARG A 55 -1.10 -0.42 18.94
N PRO A 56 -2.18 0.25 18.51
CA PRO A 56 -3.54 0.00 18.99
C PRO A 56 -3.98 -1.46 19.05
N LEU A 57 -3.68 -2.27 18.03
CA LEU A 57 -4.10 -3.68 18.00
C LEU A 57 -3.15 -4.63 18.74
N VAL A 58 -1.90 -4.22 18.94
CA VAL A 58 -0.86 -5.08 19.55
C VAL A 58 -0.72 -4.83 21.05
N LYS A 59 -0.86 -3.58 21.48
CA LYS A 59 -0.69 -3.16 22.89
C LYS A 59 -1.56 -3.95 23.87
N PRO A 60 -2.86 -4.21 23.61
CA PRO A 60 -3.69 -5.03 24.49
C PRO A 60 -3.18 -6.47 24.61
N LEU A 61 -2.63 -7.04 23.53
CA LEU A 61 -2.03 -8.37 23.53
C LEU A 61 -0.76 -8.40 24.38
N VAL A 62 0.09 -7.38 24.26
CA VAL A 62 1.30 -7.23 25.09
C VAL A 62 0.92 -7.20 26.57
N ALA A 63 -0.06 -6.37 26.95
CA ALA A 63 -0.52 -6.23 28.33
C ALA A 63 -1.11 -7.54 28.89
N GLY A 64 -1.86 -8.29 28.07
CA GLY A 64 -2.48 -9.55 28.46
C GLY A 64 -1.62 -10.81 28.30
N SER A 65 -0.37 -10.68 27.85
CA SER A 65 0.49 -11.82 27.48
C SER A 65 1.21 -12.49 28.65
N GLY A 66 1.24 -11.87 29.83
CA GLY A 66 2.09 -12.34 30.94
C GLY A 66 3.59 -12.29 30.63
N GLY A 67 4.01 -11.42 29.70
CA GLY A 67 5.40 -11.22 29.32
C GLY A 67 5.89 -12.06 28.14
N THR A 68 5.08 -13.01 27.63
CA THR A 68 5.40 -13.81 26.43
C THR A 68 4.29 -13.69 25.40
N LEU A 69 4.56 -13.04 24.27
CA LEU A 69 3.64 -12.97 23.15
C LEU A 69 3.67 -14.26 22.34
N ARG A 70 2.48 -14.74 21.95
CA ARG A 70 2.30 -15.88 21.06
C ARG A 70 2.05 -15.36 19.64
N GLN A 71 2.86 -15.76 18.67
CA GLN A 71 2.69 -15.37 17.28
C GLN A 71 1.29 -15.71 16.75
N ARG A 72 0.71 -16.85 17.17
CA ARG A 72 -0.65 -17.24 16.80
C ARG A 72 -1.71 -16.20 17.20
N ASP A 73 -1.58 -15.61 18.39
CA ASP A 73 -2.52 -14.59 18.87
C ASP A 73 -2.39 -13.31 18.02
N ILE A 74 -1.16 -12.94 17.67
CA ILE A 74 -0.89 -11.80 16.77
C ILE A 74 -1.47 -12.07 15.37
N ILE A 75 -1.24 -13.25 14.79
CA ILE A 75 -1.76 -13.63 13.47
C ILE A 75 -3.30 -13.60 13.48
N ALA A 76 -3.96 -14.15 14.51
CA ALA A 76 -5.40 -14.14 14.58
C ALA A 76 -5.98 -12.71 14.61
N VAL A 77 -5.27 -11.77 15.24
CA VAL A 77 -5.64 -10.35 15.25
C VAL A 77 -5.34 -9.66 13.91
N ALA A 78 -4.32 -10.09 13.17
CA ALA A 78 -4.03 -9.61 11.81
C ALA A 78 -4.99 -10.16 10.73
N HIS A 79 -5.59 -11.32 11.01
CA HIS A 79 -6.54 -12.03 10.16
C HIS A 79 -7.88 -12.20 10.86
N ALA A 80 -8.42 -11.12 11.45
CA ALA A 80 -9.60 -11.19 12.31
C ALA A 80 -10.86 -11.74 11.60
N ALA A 81 -10.96 -11.59 10.28
CA ALA A 81 -12.02 -12.17 9.46
C ALA A 81 -12.00 -13.71 9.44
N GLU A 82 -10.82 -14.31 9.61
CA GLU A 82 -10.57 -15.76 9.62
C GLU A 82 -10.31 -16.28 11.03
N ALA A 83 -10.48 -15.43 12.05
CA ALA A 83 -10.16 -15.77 13.44
C ALA A 83 -10.91 -16.99 13.97
N TYR A 84 -12.08 -17.32 13.40
CA TYR A 84 -12.86 -18.51 13.75
C TYR A 84 -12.09 -19.83 13.51
N ALA A 85 -11.11 -19.84 12.60
CA ALA A 85 -10.27 -21.00 12.32
C ALA A 85 -9.21 -21.23 13.41
N PHE A 86 -8.94 -20.25 14.26
CA PHE A 86 -7.90 -20.32 15.27
C PHE A 86 -8.42 -20.96 16.56
N ARG A 87 -7.76 -22.02 17.01
CA ARG A 87 -8.04 -22.67 18.30
C ARG A 87 -7.13 -22.12 19.40
N ASP A 88 -7.57 -22.20 20.66
CA ASP A 88 -6.75 -21.92 21.85
C ASP A 88 -6.17 -20.48 21.90
N LEU A 89 -6.89 -19.50 21.33
CA LEU A 89 -6.53 -18.09 21.46
C LEU A 89 -6.55 -17.63 22.91
N SER A 90 -5.56 -16.81 23.30
CA SER A 90 -5.56 -16.18 24.63
C SER A 90 -6.78 -15.28 24.82
N ARG A 91 -7.12 -15.01 26.08
CA ARG A 91 -8.23 -14.11 26.43
C ARG A 91 -8.04 -12.71 25.82
N ALA A 92 -6.80 -12.21 25.82
CA ALA A 92 -6.47 -10.91 25.22
C ALA A 92 -6.71 -10.89 23.71
N ALA A 93 -6.30 -11.95 23.00
CA ALA A 93 -6.54 -12.08 21.56
C ALA A 93 -8.03 -12.11 21.22
N ARG A 94 -8.82 -12.92 21.94
CA ARG A 94 -10.28 -12.99 21.75
C ARG A 94 -10.95 -11.64 21.96
N HIS A 95 -10.63 -10.97 23.06
CA HIS A 95 -11.17 -9.64 23.35
C HIS A 95 -10.79 -8.61 22.27
N GLN A 96 -9.57 -8.68 21.75
CA GLN A 96 -9.14 -7.79 20.68
C GLN A 96 -9.87 -8.07 19.37
N ILE A 97 -10.10 -9.34 19.03
CA ILE A 97 -10.91 -9.74 17.87
C ILE A 97 -12.34 -9.19 18.02
N ASP A 98 -12.97 -9.33 19.19
CA ASP A 98 -14.31 -8.78 19.44
C ASP A 98 -14.33 -7.25 19.25
N THR A 99 -13.30 -6.56 19.73
CA THR A 99 -13.13 -5.11 19.55
C THR A 99 -13.01 -4.72 18.07
N ILE A 100 -12.27 -5.51 17.28
CA ILE A 100 -12.14 -5.29 15.84
C ILE A 100 -13.49 -5.51 15.15
N TRP A 101 -14.23 -6.57 15.48
CA TRP A 101 -15.56 -6.84 14.92
C TRP A 101 -16.60 -5.78 15.25
N ALA A 102 -16.48 -5.12 16.41
CA ALA A 102 -17.31 -3.97 16.77
C ALA A 102 -16.89 -2.66 16.08
N GLY A 103 -15.72 -2.64 15.42
CA GLY A 103 -15.16 -1.48 14.75
C GLY A 103 -15.61 -1.31 13.30
N VAL A 104 -14.98 -0.37 12.61
CA VAL A 104 -15.22 -0.10 11.19
C VAL A 104 -14.39 -1.04 10.32
N TRP A 105 -15.05 -1.67 9.36
CA TRP A 105 -14.43 -2.52 8.34
C TRP A 105 -14.60 -1.91 6.95
N HIS A 106 -13.58 -2.09 6.13
CA HIS A 106 -13.57 -1.73 4.73
C HIS A 106 -13.33 -2.98 3.90
N ASP A 107 -14.30 -3.34 3.06
CA ASP A 107 -14.26 -4.49 2.16
C ASP A 107 -13.58 -4.13 0.83
N PHE A 108 -12.30 -3.77 0.85
CA PHE A 108 -11.60 -3.41 -0.40
C PHE A 108 -11.51 -4.60 -1.37
N GLU A 109 -11.27 -4.28 -2.64
CA GLU A 109 -11.05 -5.28 -3.70
C GLU A 109 -9.72 -5.02 -4.40
N LEU A 110 -8.85 -6.02 -4.39
CA LEU A 110 -7.59 -5.98 -5.11
C LEU A 110 -7.75 -6.59 -6.50
N THR A 111 -7.20 -5.89 -7.48
CA THR A 111 -7.06 -6.36 -8.87
C THR A 111 -5.67 -6.00 -9.36
N PHE A 112 -5.34 -6.46 -10.56
CA PHE A 112 -4.01 -6.30 -11.10
C PHE A 112 -4.06 -5.95 -12.58
N THR A 113 -3.14 -5.08 -12.99
CA THR A 113 -2.87 -4.76 -14.39
C THR A 113 -1.35 -4.60 -14.57
N HIS A 114 -0.91 -3.94 -15.62
CA HIS A 114 0.50 -3.66 -15.90
C HIS A 114 0.70 -2.18 -16.26
N TRP A 115 1.97 -1.77 -16.28
CA TRP A 115 2.40 -0.45 -16.69
C TRP A 115 3.70 -0.54 -17.49
N GLY A 116 3.87 0.32 -18.49
CA GLY A 116 5.14 0.53 -19.19
C GLY A 116 5.57 -0.53 -20.22
N ILE A 117 4.74 -1.54 -20.50
CA ILE A 117 5.07 -2.58 -21.51
C ILE A 117 5.04 -2.01 -22.94
N ASP A 118 4.07 -1.13 -23.20
CA ASP A 118 3.80 -0.59 -24.54
C ASP A 118 4.13 0.91 -24.63
N GLU A 119 4.78 1.47 -23.61
CA GLU A 119 5.08 2.90 -23.50
C GLU A 119 6.55 3.19 -23.83
N PRO A 120 6.85 4.33 -24.51
CA PRO A 120 8.21 4.84 -24.61
C PRO A 120 8.85 5.04 -23.22
N HIS A 121 10.15 4.77 -23.10
CA HIS A 121 10.87 4.79 -21.82
C HIS A 121 10.74 6.12 -21.06
N ASP A 122 10.79 7.23 -21.79
CA ASP A 122 10.67 8.61 -21.29
C ASP A 122 9.27 8.94 -20.75
N TRP A 123 8.24 8.20 -21.19
CA TRP A 123 6.87 8.32 -20.69
C TRP A 123 6.55 7.31 -19.59
N ALA A 124 7.23 6.16 -19.59
CA ALA A 124 6.97 5.08 -18.64
C ALA A 124 7.35 5.46 -17.19
N GLN A 125 8.27 6.40 -16.98
CA GLN A 125 8.73 6.85 -15.64
C GLN A 125 9.13 5.65 -14.76
N MET A 126 10.03 4.81 -15.27
CA MET A 126 10.38 3.51 -14.68
C MET A 126 11.86 3.39 -14.34
N SER A 127 12.15 2.68 -13.25
CA SER A 127 13.53 2.45 -12.81
C SER A 127 14.34 1.57 -13.75
N ARG A 128 13.70 0.70 -14.54
CA ARG A 128 14.31 -0.09 -15.63
C ARG A 128 13.30 -0.42 -16.70
N ASP A 129 13.79 -0.80 -17.88
CA ASP A 129 12.95 -1.20 -19.02
C ASP A 129 12.04 -2.40 -18.74
N GLY A 130 10.95 -2.44 -19.51
CA GLY A 130 10.10 -3.61 -19.73
C GLY A 130 8.70 -3.49 -19.12
N GLY A 131 8.55 -3.03 -17.88
CA GLY A 131 7.23 -2.86 -17.26
C GLY A 131 7.13 -3.30 -15.80
N ASN A 132 6.02 -2.93 -15.15
CA ASN A 132 5.69 -3.27 -13.77
C ASN A 132 4.40 -4.08 -13.69
N LEU A 133 4.29 -4.93 -12.65
CA LEU A 133 3.00 -5.38 -12.18
C LEU A 133 2.33 -4.23 -11.41
N VAL A 134 1.08 -3.92 -11.72
CA VAL A 134 0.32 -2.91 -10.97
C VAL A 134 -0.70 -3.59 -10.08
N LEU A 135 -0.63 -3.32 -8.77
CA LEU A 135 -1.67 -3.66 -7.81
C LEU A 135 -2.66 -2.50 -7.71
N GLN A 136 -3.94 -2.77 -7.96
CA GLN A 136 -5.02 -1.79 -7.85
C GLN A 136 -5.84 -2.09 -6.58
N LEU A 137 -5.85 -1.16 -5.63
CA LEU A 137 -6.77 -1.14 -4.49
C LEU A 137 -7.98 -0.31 -4.89
N GLY A 138 -9.12 -0.94 -5.13
CA GLY A 138 -10.33 -0.14 -5.34
C GLY A 138 -11.32 -0.18 -4.21
N PHE A 139 -12.28 0.74 -4.34
CA PHE A 139 -13.08 1.20 -3.23
C PHE A 139 -13.85 0.07 -2.54
N PRO A 140 -14.11 0.21 -1.23
CA PRO A 140 -15.05 -0.66 -0.55
C PRO A 140 -16.47 -0.42 -1.08
N SER A 141 -17.38 -1.35 -0.78
CA SER A 141 -18.77 -1.31 -1.25
C SER A 141 -19.51 -0.04 -0.82
N ASP A 142 -19.17 0.52 0.33
CA ASP A 142 -19.76 1.73 0.90
C ASP A 142 -19.49 3.01 0.08
N HIS A 143 -18.53 2.98 -0.85
CA HIS A 143 -18.24 4.10 -1.74
C HIS A 143 -19.30 4.29 -2.82
N ALA A 144 -19.94 3.21 -3.28
CA ALA A 144 -21.03 3.31 -4.25
C ALA A 144 -22.20 4.15 -3.69
N GLU A 145 -22.47 4.01 -2.39
CA GLU A 145 -23.44 4.83 -1.68
C GLU A 145 -23.02 6.31 -1.62
N LEU A 146 -21.73 6.59 -1.35
CA LEU A 146 -21.20 7.95 -1.38
C LEU A 146 -21.36 8.59 -2.76
N MET A 147 -20.98 7.88 -3.82
CA MET A 147 -21.16 8.38 -5.17
C MET A 147 -22.64 8.65 -5.46
N GLY A 148 -23.54 7.71 -5.18
CA GLY A 148 -24.97 7.91 -5.44
C GLY A 148 -25.61 9.03 -4.63
N ARG A 149 -25.06 9.36 -3.45
CA ARG A 149 -25.55 10.45 -2.60
C ARG A 149 -25.18 11.84 -3.13
N TYR A 150 -23.96 11.99 -3.64
CA TYR A 150 -23.45 13.30 -4.02
C TYR A 150 -23.45 13.52 -5.54
N LEU A 151 -23.21 12.47 -6.31
CA LEU A 151 -22.93 12.56 -7.72
C LEU A 151 -24.12 12.03 -8.55
N THR A 152 -24.48 12.75 -9.60
CA THR A 152 -25.60 12.39 -10.49
C THR A 152 -25.09 12.05 -11.89
N GLY A 153 -25.49 10.90 -12.44
CA GLY A 153 -25.06 10.43 -13.76
C GLY A 153 -23.73 9.66 -13.74
N ASP A 154 -23.18 9.37 -14.91
CA ASP A 154 -21.90 8.66 -15.07
C ASP A 154 -20.71 9.61 -14.90
N VAL A 155 -20.57 10.18 -13.70
CA VAL A 155 -19.45 11.07 -13.36
C VAL A 155 -18.16 10.31 -13.03
N ARG A 156 -18.19 8.97 -13.04
CA ARG A 156 -16.99 8.16 -12.80
C ARG A 156 -15.85 8.62 -13.70
N LYS A 157 -16.18 8.91 -14.96
CA LYS A 157 -15.25 9.38 -15.99
C LYS A 157 -14.58 10.72 -15.66
N GLU A 158 -15.15 11.52 -14.75
CA GLU A 158 -14.55 12.77 -14.28
C GLU A 158 -13.39 12.54 -13.31
N PHE A 159 -13.35 11.37 -12.65
CA PHE A 159 -12.34 11.03 -11.63
C PHE A 159 -11.48 9.82 -12.02
N LEU A 160 -11.50 9.44 -13.30
CA LEU A 160 -10.60 8.45 -13.89
C LEU A 160 -9.58 9.15 -14.77
N ASP A 161 -8.34 8.71 -14.68
CA ASP A 161 -7.29 9.05 -15.63
C ASP A 161 -7.05 7.84 -16.54
N TYR A 162 -7.47 7.94 -17.81
CA TYR A 162 -7.33 6.84 -18.77
C TYR A 162 -5.89 6.53 -19.14
N GLY A 163 -4.98 7.48 -18.91
CA GLY A 163 -3.54 7.28 -19.09
C GLY A 163 -2.90 6.56 -17.92
N HIS A 164 -3.62 6.32 -16.82
CA HIS A 164 -3.11 5.65 -15.62
C HIS A 164 -3.67 4.24 -15.48
N PRO A 165 -3.03 3.36 -14.69
CA PRO A 165 -3.45 1.97 -14.55
C PRO A 165 -4.62 1.86 -13.56
N VAL A 166 -5.76 2.46 -13.89
CA VAL A 166 -7.00 2.45 -13.11
C VAL A 166 -8.06 1.55 -13.74
N ARG A 167 -8.98 1.03 -12.91
CA ARG A 167 -10.08 0.20 -13.40
C ARG A 167 -11.10 1.06 -14.15
N GLN A 168 -11.47 0.65 -15.35
CA GLN A 168 -12.53 1.30 -16.12
C GLN A 168 -13.93 0.79 -15.71
N GLU A 169 -14.01 -0.46 -15.26
CA GLU A 169 -15.26 -1.12 -14.85
C GLU A 169 -15.24 -1.55 -13.37
N GLY A 170 -16.36 -2.10 -12.87
CA GLY A 170 -16.48 -2.59 -11.49
C GLY A 170 -16.32 -1.50 -10.43
N ARG A 171 -15.72 -1.83 -9.29
CA ARG A 171 -15.42 -0.85 -8.23
C ARG A 171 -14.30 0.10 -8.69
N PRO A 172 -14.43 1.43 -8.63
CA PRO A 172 -13.36 2.33 -9.05
C PRO A 172 -12.07 2.12 -8.25
N THR A 173 -10.92 2.46 -8.84
CA THR A 173 -9.63 2.40 -8.15
C THR A 173 -9.51 3.57 -7.17
N LEU A 174 -9.31 3.28 -5.88
CA LEU A 174 -9.00 4.28 -4.87
C LEU A 174 -7.51 4.64 -4.96
N ALA A 175 -6.66 3.62 -5.04
CA ALA A 175 -5.22 3.77 -5.08
C ALA A 175 -4.58 2.60 -5.83
N TRP A 176 -3.33 2.76 -6.27
CA TRP A 176 -2.57 1.69 -6.93
C TRP A 176 -1.09 1.79 -6.59
N SER A 177 -0.39 0.68 -6.81
CA SER A 177 1.06 0.58 -6.60
C SER A 177 1.74 -0.15 -7.76
N ARG A 178 2.86 0.41 -8.24
CA ARG A 178 3.74 -0.22 -9.23
C ARG A 178 4.78 -1.08 -8.53
N LEU A 179 4.85 -2.34 -8.91
CA LEU A 179 5.75 -3.36 -8.36
C LEU A 179 6.69 -3.86 -9.46
N ASP A 180 7.99 -3.64 -9.29
CA ASP A 180 9.03 -4.28 -10.09
C ASP A 180 9.54 -5.51 -9.35
N LEU A 181 9.44 -6.67 -10.00
CA LEU A 181 9.66 -7.97 -9.39
C LEU A 181 10.90 -8.62 -9.97
N ASP A 182 11.64 -9.30 -9.10
CA ASP A 182 12.63 -10.29 -9.48
C ASP A 182 12.38 -11.58 -8.70
N LEU A 183 11.62 -12.47 -9.34
CA LEU A 183 11.24 -13.76 -8.77
C LEU A 183 12.44 -14.70 -8.58
N SER A 184 13.55 -14.47 -9.30
CA SER A 184 14.73 -15.32 -9.21
C SER A 184 15.53 -15.07 -7.93
N THR A 185 15.60 -13.81 -7.50
CA THR A 185 16.30 -13.40 -6.26
C THR A 185 15.35 -13.27 -5.07
N GLY A 186 14.04 -13.31 -5.30
CA GLY A 186 13.04 -13.09 -4.25
C GLY A 186 13.01 -11.63 -3.77
N GLN A 187 13.35 -10.70 -4.67
CA GLN A 187 13.36 -9.26 -4.42
C GLN A 187 12.21 -8.56 -5.15
N ALA A 188 11.70 -7.48 -4.57
CA ALA A 188 10.81 -6.55 -5.27
C ALA A 188 11.15 -5.10 -4.93
N LEU A 189 10.79 -4.20 -5.83
CA LEU A 189 10.80 -2.76 -5.62
C LEU A 189 9.37 -2.24 -5.76
N ILE A 190 8.87 -1.63 -4.70
CA ILE A 190 7.68 -0.79 -4.73
C ILE A 190 8.12 0.55 -5.32
N GLU A 191 7.90 0.71 -6.62
CA GLU A 191 8.31 1.91 -7.36
C GLU A 191 7.41 3.10 -7.04
N GLU A 192 6.11 2.86 -6.92
CA GLU A 192 5.14 3.92 -6.73
C GLU A 192 3.94 3.51 -5.89
N VAL A 193 3.38 4.47 -5.15
CA VAL A 193 2.14 4.38 -4.38
C VAL A 193 1.35 5.66 -4.62
N GLN A 194 0.21 5.57 -5.30
CA GLN A 194 -0.56 6.75 -5.73
C GLN A 194 -2.07 6.57 -5.56
N THR A 195 -2.78 7.70 -5.49
CA THR A 195 -4.24 7.80 -5.54
C THR A 195 -4.67 8.89 -6.51
N ASP A 196 -5.08 8.50 -7.72
CA ASP A 196 -5.59 9.46 -8.70
C ASP A 196 -6.94 10.01 -8.30
N TRP A 197 -7.83 9.16 -7.80
CA TRP A 197 -9.19 9.55 -7.48
C TRP A 197 -9.25 10.71 -6.48
N LEU A 198 -8.49 10.63 -5.37
CA LEU A 198 -8.45 11.70 -4.37
C LEU A 198 -7.80 12.98 -4.92
N ARG A 199 -6.84 12.86 -5.85
CA ARG A 199 -6.18 13.99 -6.51
C ARG A 199 -7.14 14.68 -7.48
N LEU A 200 -7.77 13.93 -8.37
CA LEU A 200 -8.67 14.43 -9.42
C LEU A 200 -9.92 15.09 -8.84
N VAL A 201 -10.50 14.56 -7.77
CA VAL A 201 -11.63 15.23 -7.07
C VAL A 201 -11.22 16.64 -6.60
N ARG A 202 -9.99 16.79 -6.07
CA ARG A 202 -9.50 18.10 -5.59
C ARG A 202 -9.14 19.03 -6.75
N ASP A 203 -8.59 18.49 -7.83
CA ASP A 203 -8.32 19.27 -9.03
C ASP A 203 -9.64 19.79 -9.64
N GLU A 204 -10.70 18.98 -9.67
CA GLU A 204 -12.03 19.41 -10.11
C GLU A 204 -12.61 20.50 -9.19
N ILE A 205 -12.45 20.39 -7.87
CA ILE A 205 -12.82 21.47 -6.94
C ILE A 205 -12.11 22.77 -7.31
N ARG A 206 -10.80 22.75 -7.55
CA ARG A 206 -10.04 23.96 -7.94
C ARG A 206 -10.53 24.53 -9.28
N VAL A 207 -10.83 23.67 -10.25
CA VAL A 207 -11.37 24.10 -11.55
C VAL A 207 -12.74 24.77 -11.37
N LEU A 208 -13.63 24.17 -10.57
CA LEU A 208 -14.95 24.72 -10.28
C LEU A 208 -14.88 26.02 -9.46
N GLU A 209 -13.96 26.13 -8.51
CA GLU A 209 -13.69 27.37 -7.77
C GLU A 209 -13.30 28.51 -8.71
N ASN A 210 -12.42 28.24 -9.67
CA ASN A 210 -11.93 29.25 -10.60
C ASN A 210 -12.97 29.64 -11.66
N ARG A 211 -13.72 28.66 -12.19
CA ARG A 211 -14.64 28.89 -13.32
C ARG A 211 -16.07 29.21 -12.89
N ARG A 212 -16.53 28.64 -11.78
CA ARG A 212 -17.94 28.65 -11.34
C ARG A 212 -18.06 28.67 -9.79
N PRO A 213 -17.51 29.70 -9.10
CA PRO A 213 -17.36 29.72 -7.64
C PRO A 213 -18.67 29.65 -6.84
N GLN A 214 -19.82 29.95 -7.46
CA GLN A 214 -21.13 29.91 -6.81
C GLN A 214 -22.00 28.72 -7.28
N SER A 215 -21.44 27.80 -8.06
CA SER A 215 -22.21 26.69 -8.63
C SER A 215 -22.60 25.66 -7.57
N ARG A 216 -23.79 25.06 -7.77
CA ARG A 216 -24.21 23.88 -7.02
C ARG A 216 -23.24 22.72 -7.19
N ALA A 217 -22.66 22.56 -8.38
CA ALA A 217 -21.64 21.54 -8.66
C ALA A 217 -20.46 21.65 -7.68
N LEU A 218 -19.90 22.85 -7.49
CA LEU A 218 -18.81 23.06 -6.54
C LEU A 218 -19.19 22.67 -5.11
N GLN A 219 -20.37 23.07 -4.64
CA GLN A 219 -20.84 22.76 -3.28
C GLN A 219 -20.97 21.25 -3.07
N VAL A 220 -21.51 20.56 -4.07
CA VAL A 220 -21.69 19.11 -4.06
C VAL A 220 -20.34 18.38 -4.10
N THR A 221 -19.42 18.77 -4.99
CA THR A 221 -18.09 18.15 -5.08
C THR A 221 -17.28 18.36 -3.81
N ARG A 222 -17.39 19.53 -3.16
CA ARG A 222 -16.78 19.77 -1.83
C ARG A 222 -17.36 18.87 -0.73
N ALA A 223 -18.67 18.68 -0.72
CA ALA A 223 -19.32 17.78 0.24
C ALA A 223 -18.91 16.32 0.01
N TYR A 224 -18.75 15.92 -1.26
CA TYR A 224 -18.23 14.62 -1.63
C TYR A 224 -16.77 14.42 -1.18
N ASP A 225 -15.87 15.37 -1.49
CA ASP A 225 -14.47 15.32 -1.00
C ASP A 225 -14.41 15.23 0.52
N ALA A 226 -15.18 16.05 1.24
CA ALA A 226 -15.21 16.00 2.70
C ALA A 226 -15.63 14.62 3.23
N ALA A 227 -16.68 14.01 2.66
CA ALA A 227 -17.13 12.68 3.03
C ALA A 227 -16.11 11.59 2.68
N LEU A 228 -15.49 11.69 1.50
CA LEU A 228 -14.46 10.77 1.00
C LEU A 228 -13.22 10.78 1.90
N ARG A 229 -12.74 11.96 2.25
CA ARG A 229 -11.59 12.17 3.12
C ARG A 229 -11.85 11.69 4.54
N ALA A 230 -13.04 11.96 5.08
CA ALA A 230 -13.42 11.49 6.41
C ALA A 230 -13.33 9.96 6.53
N ARG A 231 -13.62 9.22 5.45
CA ARG A 231 -13.55 7.76 5.42
C ARG A 231 -12.15 7.23 5.09
N TYR A 232 -11.48 7.75 4.07
CA TYR A 232 -10.35 7.05 3.46
C TYR A 232 -8.98 7.72 3.63
N ASP A 233 -8.88 9.05 3.89
CA ASP A 233 -7.58 9.77 3.92
C ASP A 233 -6.58 9.13 4.90
N ARG A 234 -7.09 8.62 6.03
CA ARG A 234 -6.25 8.07 7.10
C ARG A 234 -5.77 6.65 6.85
N ILE A 235 -6.44 5.92 5.96
CA ILE A 235 -6.28 4.46 5.84
C ILE A 235 -5.80 3.99 4.47
N TRP A 236 -6.10 4.72 3.38
CA TRP A 236 -5.88 4.19 2.03
C TRP A 236 -4.42 3.78 1.78
N SER A 237 -3.46 4.59 2.26
CA SER A 237 -2.03 4.37 2.05
C SER A 237 -1.52 3.18 2.85
N GLN A 238 -2.03 2.98 4.07
CA GLN A 238 -1.72 1.82 4.90
C GLN A 238 -2.37 0.55 4.33
N ALA A 239 -3.63 0.64 3.88
CA ALA A 239 -4.33 -0.48 3.25
C ALA A 239 -3.61 -0.94 1.97
N LEU A 240 -3.21 -0.01 1.09
CA LEU A 240 -2.49 -0.33 -0.14
C LEU A 240 -1.10 -0.91 0.12
N MET A 241 -0.33 -0.32 1.05
CA MET A 241 0.99 -0.86 1.41
C MET A 241 0.88 -2.25 2.03
N LEU A 242 -0.06 -2.47 2.93
CA LEU A 242 -0.32 -3.80 3.50
C LEU A 242 -0.73 -4.81 2.41
N ALA A 243 -1.62 -4.41 1.50
CA ALA A 243 -2.02 -5.24 0.37
C ALA A 243 -0.83 -5.61 -0.52
N ALA A 244 0.05 -4.65 -0.84
CA ALA A 244 1.26 -4.90 -1.60
C ALA A 244 2.17 -5.93 -0.90
N LEU A 245 2.42 -5.77 0.39
CA LEU A 245 3.27 -6.69 1.16
C LEU A 245 2.66 -8.10 1.28
N ILE A 246 1.33 -8.20 1.46
CA ILE A 246 0.63 -9.49 1.46
C ILE A 246 0.74 -10.17 0.09
N VAL A 247 0.52 -9.44 -1.00
CA VAL A 247 0.66 -9.98 -2.36
C VAL A 247 2.10 -10.46 -2.59
N LEU A 248 3.10 -9.63 -2.30
CA LEU A 248 4.50 -9.97 -2.49
C LEU A 248 4.89 -11.22 -1.70
N ARG A 249 4.52 -11.27 -0.41
CA ARG A 249 4.95 -12.34 0.49
C ARG A 249 4.13 -13.62 0.35
N ASP A 250 2.82 -13.50 0.48
CA ASP A 250 1.94 -14.64 0.69
C ASP A 250 1.52 -15.28 -0.66
N TYR A 251 1.52 -14.50 -1.76
CA TYR A 251 1.19 -15.02 -3.10
C TYR A 251 2.43 -15.23 -3.98
N LEU A 252 3.41 -14.32 -3.93
CA LEU A 252 4.58 -14.38 -4.81
C LEU A 252 5.85 -14.91 -4.13
N GLY A 253 5.83 -15.12 -2.80
CA GLY A 253 6.98 -15.65 -2.05
C GLY A 253 8.17 -14.69 -1.89
N ILE A 254 7.98 -13.42 -2.22
CA ILE A 254 9.01 -12.37 -2.14
C ILE A 254 9.11 -11.84 -0.72
N ARG A 255 10.35 -11.76 -0.20
CA ARG A 255 10.63 -11.40 1.20
C ARG A 255 11.56 -10.22 1.38
N ASP A 256 12.33 -9.87 0.35
CA ASP A 256 13.23 -8.71 0.36
C ASP A 256 12.60 -7.58 -0.47
N VAL A 257 11.95 -6.65 0.22
CA VAL A 257 11.15 -5.60 -0.40
C VAL A 257 11.85 -4.27 -0.26
N PHE A 258 12.09 -3.63 -1.40
CA PHE A 258 12.61 -2.28 -1.49
C PHE A 258 11.47 -1.30 -1.82
N MET A 259 11.67 -0.03 -1.49
CA MET A 259 10.83 1.09 -1.92
C MET A 259 11.73 2.31 -2.14
N HIS A 260 11.42 3.13 -3.14
CA HIS A 260 12.14 4.39 -3.33
C HIS A 260 12.01 5.33 -2.14
N SER A 261 13.12 5.99 -1.79
CA SER A 261 13.04 7.31 -1.17
C SER A 261 12.62 8.35 -2.22
N PRO A 262 12.12 9.53 -1.82
CA PRO A 262 11.81 10.61 -2.76
C PRO A 262 12.94 10.88 -3.76
N GLU A 263 14.17 10.99 -3.27
CA GLU A 263 15.34 11.35 -4.07
C GLU A 263 15.75 10.25 -5.05
N THR A 264 15.67 8.98 -4.62
CA THR A 264 15.96 7.84 -5.50
C THR A 264 14.91 7.66 -6.58
N GLY A 265 13.62 7.90 -6.25
CA GLY A 265 12.53 7.89 -7.23
C GLY A 265 12.75 8.94 -8.32
N TRP A 266 13.01 10.19 -7.93
CA TRP A 266 13.25 11.27 -8.90
C TRP A 266 14.42 10.99 -9.84
N ALA A 267 15.52 10.46 -9.30
CA ALA A 267 16.70 10.17 -10.10
C ALA A 267 16.51 8.99 -11.07
N LEU A 268 15.80 7.94 -10.66
CA LEU A 268 15.69 6.70 -11.44
C LEU A 268 14.48 6.67 -12.38
N GLN A 269 13.42 7.40 -12.05
CA GLN A 269 12.22 7.52 -12.88
C GLN A 269 12.25 8.78 -13.76
N GLU A 270 13.34 9.56 -13.68
CA GLU A 270 13.54 10.81 -14.43
C GLU A 270 12.38 11.81 -14.26
N THR A 271 11.70 11.74 -13.11
CA THR A 271 10.56 12.60 -12.78
C THR A 271 11.01 13.91 -12.15
N ASP A 272 10.35 15.01 -12.53
CA ASP A 272 10.55 16.31 -11.91
C ASP A 272 10.16 16.29 -10.40
N PRO A 273 11.04 16.72 -9.48
CA PRO A 273 10.74 16.86 -8.06
C PRO A 273 9.49 17.70 -7.72
N PHE A 274 9.11 18.64 -8.60
CA PHE A 274 7.93 19.51 -8.45
C PHE A 274 6.62 18.84 -8.89
N CYS A 275 6.70 17.79 -9.70
CA CYS A 275 5.55 17.04 -10.22
C CYS A 275 5.42 15.63 -9.62
N GLY A 276 6.39 15.23 -8.81
CA GLY A 276 6.42 13.91 -8.16
C GLY A 276 5.37 13.74 -7.06
N PRO A 277 5.14 12.48 -6.63
CA PRO A 277 4.16 12.19 -5.59
C PRO A 277 4.55 12.81 -4.24
N PRO A 278 3.59 12.97 -3.30
CA PRO A 278 3.85 13.67 -2.04
C PRO A 278 5.03 13.09 -1.25
N VAL A 279 6.08 13.89 -1.03
CA VAL A 279 7.30 13.50 -0.30
C VAL A 279 7.00 12.87 1.07
N SER A 280 5.98 13.37 1.78
CA SER A 280 5.57 12.84 3.07
C SER A 280 5.11 11.38 3.00
N LEU A 281 4.44 10.97 1.91
CA LEU A 281 4.02 9.59 1.70
C LEU A 281 5.24 8.66 1.63
N TYR A 282 6.23 9.00 0.80
CA TYR A 282 7.45 8.21 0.57
C TYR A 282 8.47 8.29 1.71
N ARG A 283 8.26 9.18 2.67
CA ARG A 283 9.08 9.27 3.88
C ARG A 283 8.42 8.57 5.06
N ASP A 284 7.12 8.80 5.27
CA ASP A 284 6.45 8.46 6.52
C ASP A 284 5.78 7.07 6.44
N LEU A 285 5.26 6.67 5.28
CA LEU A 285 4.66 5.35 5.08
C LEU A 285 5.67 4.21 5.29
N PRO A 286 6.84 4.16 4.63
CA PRO A 286 7.80 3.06 4.85
C PRO A 286 8.25 2.95 6.31
N ARG A 287 8.46 4.08 7.00
CA ARG A 287 8.81 4.09 8.43
C ARG A 287 7.73 3.45 9.31
N LYS A 288 6.46 3.75 9.04
CA LYS A 288 5.32 3.14 9.75
C LYS A 288 5.29 1.62 9.59
N PHE A 289 5.71 1.13 8.43
CA PHE A 289 5.76 -0.30 8.08
C PHE A 289 7.06 -0.99 8.52
N GLY A 290 7.98 -0.27 9.16
CA GLY A 290 9.21 -0.89 9.67
C GLY A 290 10.37 -0.91 8.69
N PHE A 291 10.23 -0.33 7.49
CA PHE A 291 11.34 -0.24 6.55
C PHE A 291 12.52 0.52 7.19
N ALA A 292 13.72 0.02 6.92
CA ALA A 292 14.99 0.66 7.27
C ALA A 292 15.57 1.37 6.06
N ARG A 293 16.36 2.42 6.29
CA ARG A 293 17.19 2.99 5.21
C ARG A 293 18.29 2.01 4.85
N SER A 294 18.54 1.83 3.57
CA SER A 294 19.59 0.98 3.03
C SER A 294 20.34 1.70 1.92
N GLU A 295 21.66 1.60 1.94
CA GLU A 295 22.52 2.02 0.81
C GLU A 295 22.57 0.98 -0.30
N ASP A 296 22.01 -0.21 -0.06
CA ASP A 296 21.89 -1.25 -1.06
C ASP A 296 20.72 -0.94 -1.98
N ALA A 297 20.94 -1.19 -3.27
CA ALA A 297 19.89 -1.19 -4.27
C ALA A 297 19.39 -2.63 -4.51
N PRO A 298 18.17 -2.81 -5.03
CA PRO A 298 17.75 -4.11 -5.56
C PRO A 298 18.77 -4.64 -6.57
N ALA A 299 19.15 -5.92 -6.45
CA ALA A 299 20.21 -6.50 -7.26
C ALA A 299 19.90 -6.42 -8.77
N PHE A 300 18.62 -6.60 -9.11
CA PHE A 300 18.12 -6.56 -10.49
C PHE A 300 18.16 -5.18 -11.16
N LEU A 301 18.33 -4.08 -10.39
CA LEU A 301 18.54 -2.75 -10.97
C LEU A 301 20.00 -2.50 -11.36
N THR A 302 20.94 -3.21 -10.73
CA THR A 302 22.38 -2.96 -10.89
C THR A 302 22.87 -3.08 -12.34
N PRO A 303 22.44 -4.08 -13.14
CA PRO A 303 22.86 -4.17 -14.54
C PRO A 303 22.43 -2.97 -15.38
N ALA A 304 21.21 -2.44 -15.16
CA ALA A 304 20.63 -1.38 -15.97
C ALA A 304 21.04 0.03 -15.51
N ARG A 305 21.21 0.26 -14.21
CA ARG A 305 21.36 1.59 -13.60
C ARG A 305 22.67 1.76 -12.83
N ARG A 306 23.74 1.03 -13.18
CA ARG A 306 25.02 1.03 -12.44
C ARG A 306 25.55 2.44 -12.15
N HIS A 307 25.55 3.32 -13.16
CA HIS A 307 26.07 4.67 -13.02
C HIS A 307 25.20 5.51 -12.08
N ASP A 308 23.88 5.47 -12.27
CA ASP A 308 22.92 6.23 -11.45
C ASP A 308 22.96 5.77 -9.99
N LEU A 309 23.01 4.46 -9.74
CA LEU A 309 23.14 3.89 -8.40
C LEU A 309 24.45 4.31 -7.72
N ALA A 310 25.57 4.37 -8.46
CA ALA A 310 26.83 4.86 -7.94
C ALA A 310 26.77 6.36 -7.59
N THR A 311 26.04 7.16 -8.38
CA THR A 311 25.80 8.58 -8.11
C THR A 311 24.91 8.78 -6.89
N LEU A 312 23.80 8.05 -6.80
CA LEU A 312 22.89 8.06 -5.65
C LEU A 312 23.64 7.75 -4.35
N LYS A 313 24.48 6.71 -4.36
CA LYS A 313 25.29 6.33 -3.20
C LYS A 313 26.26 7.45 -2.78
N ARG A 314 26.92 8.10 -3.73
CA ARG A 314 27.83 9.24 -3.44
C ARG A 314 27.10 10.42 -2.79
N HIS A 315 25.82 10.63 -3.11
CA HIS A 315 24.98 11.67 -2.52
C HIS A 315 24.27 11.23 -1.23
N GLY A 316 24.51 10.01 -0.74
CA GLY A 316 23.86 9.48 0.47
C GLY A 316 22.37 9.19 0.29
N HIS A 317 21.90 9.10 -0.96
CA HIS A 317 20.54 8.67 -1.26
C HIS A 317 20.41 7.17 -1.00
N SER A 318 19.29 6.77 -0.40
CA SER A 318 19.06 5.42 0.09
C SER A 318 17.73 4.90 -0.37
N PHE A 319 17.60 3.57 -0.46
CA PHE A 319 16.32 2.92 -0.58
C PHE A 319 15.74 2.68 0.81
N TRP A 320 14.43 2.51 0.87
CA TRP A 320 13.79 1.83 1.99
C TRP A 320 13.87 0.33 1.73
N ARG A 321 14.28 -0.45 2.73
CA ARG A 321 14.33 -1.92 2.65
C ARG A 321 13.60 -2.55 3.82
N LEU A 322 12.85 -3.61 3.55
CA LEU A 322 12.12 -4.40 4.54
C LEU A 322 12.31 -5.90 4.24
N GLN A 323 12.53 -6.67 5.30
CA GLN A 323 12.62 -8.14 5.27
C GLN A 323 11.40 -8.71 6.01
N ILE A 324 10.65 -9.61 5.38
CA ILE A 324 9.36 -10.15 5.88
C ILE A 324 9.18 -11.66 5.72
#